data_AF-H8N1C2-F1
#
_entry.id   AF-H8N1C2-F1
#
_cell.length_a   1.000
_cell.length_b   1.000
_cell.length_c   1.000
_cell.angle_alpha   90.00
_cell.angle_beta   90.00
_cell.angle_gamma   90.00
#
_symmetry.space_group_name_H-M   'P 1'
#
loop_
_entity.id
_entity.type
_entity.pdbx_description
1 polymer ?
#
loop_
_entity_poly.entity_id
_entity_poly.type
_entity_poly.pdbx_seq_one_letter_code
_entity_poly.pdbx_strand_id
1 'polypeptide(L)'
;MRTALAAMGVTFGGLLSACMASAPVAHAVPSEGVTPAGPFVDDARSLFEGCVPVPDSAASRTYRCGALSVWLHEQPGKSEAQAVDSGRARVQARLGSGLTEARGELPLGGQPHPSLRFERCSGENACTVGGYVTAVTPTAGHVRQLGCVARDDVRAGLGRCLELFAYLAMRGNPEGDTLSPSALITPPRLPWRVLYLPEGCEVADSTTRAGRIRCATSTFSWSVFVPVLPGTGQVERWRDRSTEELRDALPGASTVEVLDCYVEGLATRCVRFTAPGQEGGEDVQVWTGGVNYKGWGLFAACSLPASALFPFPTTCNGVFAPR
;
A
#
# COMPACT_ATOMS: atom_id res chain seq x y z
N MET A 1 25.89 -19.45 -66.51
CA MET A 1 25.28 -20.48 -67.38
C MET A 1 24.23 -21.21 -66.52
N ARG A 2 22.91 -21.03 -66.75
CA ARG A 2 22.02 -21.93 -67.56
C ARG A 2 22.33 -23.41 -67.23
N THR A 3 21.46 -24.28 -66.72
CA THR A 3 20.02 -24.57 -66.97
C THR A 3 19.60 -25.66 -65.94
N ALA A 4 18.42 -25.62 -65.30
CA ALA A 4 17.18 -26.37 -65.63
C ALA A 4 17.34 -27.92 -65.64
N LEU A 5 16.42 -28.80 -65.20
CA LEU A 5 14.99 -28.79 -64.86
C LEU A 5 14.63 -30.19 -64.28
N ALA A 6 13.60 -30.25 -63.41
CA ALA A 6 12.59 -31.32 -63.19
C ALA A 6 13.05 -32.78 -62.83
N ALA A 7 12.28 -33.65 -62.15
CA ALA A 7 10.84 -33.69 -61.89
C ALA A 7 10.47 -34.62 -60.70
N MET A 8 9.40 -34.23 -60.00
CA MET A 8 8.25 -35.02 -59.51
C MET A 8 8.44 -36.30 -58.67
N GLY A 9 7.88 -36.23 -57.45
CA GLY A 9 7.42 -37.36 -56.66
C GLY A 9 6.43 -36.88 -55.58
N VAL A 10 5.16 -36.78 -55.96
CA VAL A 10 3.98 -36.47 -55.10
C VAL A 10 3.73 -37.74 -54.24
N THR A 11 3.48 -37.69 -52.93
CA THR A 11 2.12 -37.71 -52.37
C THR A 11 2.08 -37.75 -50.83
N PHE A 12 1.10 -36.99 -50.32
CA PHE A 12 0.24 -37.22 -49.13
C PHE A 12 0.78 -37.07 -47.70
N GLY A 13 0.12 -36.15 -46.97
CA GLY A 13 -0.27 -36.39 -45.59
C GLY A 13 0.23 -35.35 -44.58
N GLY A 14 -0.57 -34.31 -44.34
CA GLY A 14 -0.36 -33.44 -43.18
C GLY A 14 -0.76 -32.00 -43.38
N LEU A 15 -2.05 -31.75 -43.61
CA LEU A 15 -2.66 -30.45 -43.29
C LEU A 15 -2.56 -30.26 -41.77
N LEU A 16 -1.44 -29.70 -41.30
CA LEU A 16 -1.38 -29.08 -39.99
C LEU A 16 -2.09 -27.73 -40.11
N SER A 17 -3.42 -27.78 -40.05
CA SER A 17 -4.24 -26.67 -39.58
C SER A 17 -3.64 -26.20 -38.26
N ALA A 18 -2.90 -25.11 -38.30
CA ALA A 18 -2.61 -24.34 -37.11
C ALA A 18 -3.95 -23.75 -36.66
N CYS A 19 -4.65 -24.48 -35.79
CA CYS A 19 -5.68 -23.90 -34.95
C CYS A 19 -5.02 -22.75 -34.19
N MET A 20 -5.25 -21.52 -34.64
CA MET A 20 -5.17 -20.36 -33.77
C MET A 20 -6.27 -20.52 -32.73
N ALA A 21 -6.01 -21.34 -31.73
CA ALA A 21 -6.72 -21.28 -30.47
C ALA A 21 -6.36 -19.91 -29.89
N SER A 22 -7.25 -18.94 -30.12
CA SER A 22 -7.35 -17.76 -29.28
C SER A 22 -7.36 -18.27 -27.84
N ALA A 23 -6.24 -18.08 -27.13
CA ALA A 23 -6.21 -18.31 -25.71
C ALA A 23 -7.41 -17.56 -25.14
N PRO A 24 -8.29 -18.20 -24.35
CA PRO A 24 -9.37 -17.46 -23.73
C PRO A 24 -8.69 -16.36 -22.93
N VAL A 25 -8.95 -15.11 -23.31
CA VAL A 25 -8.64 -13.96 -22.47
C VAL A 25 -9.42 -14.23 -21.21
N ALA A 26 -8.72 -14.76 -20.20
CA ALA A 26 -9.30 -14.91 -18.88
C ALA A 26 -9.76 -13.51 -18.50
N HIS A 27 -11.07 -13.31 -18.44
CA HIS A 27 -11.62 -12.13 -17.81
C HIS A 27 -10.93 -12.03 -16.45
N ALA A 28 -10.32 -10.87 -16.16
CA ALA A 28 -9.76 -10.61 -14.85
C ALA A 28 -10.87 -10.87 -13.84
N VAL A 29 -10.80 -12.03 -13.17
CA VAL A 29 -11.72 -12.40 -12.12
C VAL A 29 -11.58 -11.29 -11.09
N PRO A 30 -12.66 -10.58 -10.71
CA PRO A 30 -12.59 -9.57 -9.67
C PRO A 30 -11.91 -10.21 -8.47
N SER A 31 -10.90 -9.55 -7.89
CA SER A 31 -10.26 -10.03 -6.68
C SER A 31 -11.26 -9.92 -5.53
N GLU A 32 -12.17 -10.88 -5.42
CA GLU A 32 -13.07 -11.05 -4.28
C GLU A 32 -12.18 -11.15 -3.04
N GLY A 33 -12.39 -10.34 -2.00
CA GLY A 33 -11.47 -10.27 -0.84
C GLY A 33 -11.32 -8.95 -0.14
N VAL A 34 -11.49 -7.87 -0.88
CA VAL A 34 -11.86 -6.59 -0.30
C VAL A 34 -13.35 -6.74 0.09
N THR A 35 -13.85 -6.15 1.18
CA THR A 35 -15.11 -5.42 0.92
C THR A 35 -14.69 -4.42 -0.15
N PRO A 36 -15.21 -4.44 -1.39
CA PRO A 36 -14.68 -3.65 -2.51
C PRO A 36 -14.14 -2.26 -2.08
N ALA A 37 -14.91 -1.65 -1.18
CA ALA A 37 -14.73 -0.46 -0.37
C ALA A 37 -13.54 -0.27 0.62
N GLY A 38 -12.67 -1.24 0.93
CA GLY A 38 -11.59 -1.05 1.94
C GLY A 38 -12.09 -0.54 3.32
N PRO A 39 -11.23 0.05 4.19
CA PRO A 39 -11.65 0.65 5.46
C PRO A 39 -12.21 2.08 5.29
N PHE A 40 -12.72 2.43 4.11
CA PHE A 40 -13.12 3.80 3.79
C PHE A 40 -14.56 4.13 4.25
N VAL A 41 -14.79 5.40 4.59
CA VAL A 41 -16.14 5.93 4.87
C VAL A 41 -17.00 5.91 3.61
N ASP A 42 -18.32 5.87 3.77
CA ASP A 42 -19.28 5.58 2.68
C ASP A 42 -19.06 6.38 1.39
N ASP A 43 -18.75 7.68 1.51
CA ASP A 43 -18.55 8.58 0.37
C ASP A 43 -17.16 8.43 -0.31
N ALA A 44 -16.18 7.82 0.36
CA ALA A 44 -14.86 7.49 -0.19
C ALA A 44 -14.83 6.10 -0.86
N ARG A 45 -15.75 5.20 -0.51
CA ARG A 45 -15.64 3.76 -0.84
C ARG A 45 -15.45 3.47 -2.31
N SER A 46 -16.27 4.07 -3.18
CA SER A 46 -16.20 3.84 -4.63
C SER A 46 -14.93 4.46 -5.24
N LEU A 47 -14.47 5.57 -4.68
CA LEU A 47 -13.30 6.29 -5.19
C LEU A 47 -11.99 5.63 -4.77
N PHE A 48 -11.95 5.00 -3.59
CA PHE A 48 -10.76 4.30 -3.10
C PHE A 48 -10.91 2.78 -3.21
N GLU A 49 -11.87 2.30 -3.99
CA GLU A 49 -12.06 0.88 -4.25
C GLU A 49 -10.76 0.23 -4.74
N GLY A 50 -10.36 -0.89 -4.12
CA GLY A 50 -9.12 -1.57 -4.44
C GLY A 50 -7.84 -0.90 -3.91
N CYS A 51 -7.93 0.27 -3.28
CA CYS A 51 -6.81 0.91 -2.60
C CYS A 51 -6.57 0.32 -1.20
N VAL A 52 -5.30 0.18 -0.82
CA VAL A 52 -4.88 -0.24 0.52
C VAL A 52 -4.22 0.94 1.24
N PRO A 53 -4.75 1.38 2.40
CA PRO A 53 -4.10 2.42 3.20
C PRO A 53 -2.88 1.87 3.93
N VAL A 54 -1.77 2.60 3.82
CA VAL A 54 -0.47 2.31 4.42
C VAL A 54 -0.06 3.49 5.29
N PRO A 55 0.04 3.31 6.62
CA PRO A 55 0.44 4.38 7.52
C PRO A 55 1.92 4.73 7.38
N ASP A 56 2.18 5.98 7.00
CA ASP A 56 3.54 6.56 6.92
C ASP A 56 3.95 7.16 8.27
N SER A 57 3.06 7.93 8.90
CA SER A 57 3.20 8.54 10.22
C SER A 57 1.84 8.97 10.77
N ALA A 58 1.76 9.44 12.02
CA ALA A 58 0.56 10.00 12.62
C ALA A 58 -0.14 11.11 11.81
N ALA A 59 0.62 11.83 10.97
CA ALA A 59 0.11 12.92 10.13
C ALA A 59 0.04 12.54 8.64
N SER A 60 0.42 11.31 8.25
CA SER A 60 0.54 10.95 6.84
C SER A 60 0.08 9.53 6.53
N ARG A 61 -0.64 9.41 5.42
CA ARG A 61 -1.17 8.16 4.92
C ARG A 61 -0.87 8.03 3.43
N THR A 62 -0.39 6.87 2.99
CA THR A 62 -0.26 6.51 1.57
C THR A 62 -1.33 5.48 1.23
N TYR A 63 -2.04 5.65 0.12
CA TYR A 63 -2.99 4.68 -0.42
C TYR A 63 -2.39 4.06 -1.69
N ARG A 64 -2.25 2.74 -1.69
CA ARG A 64 -1.73 1.97 -2.83
C ARG A 64 -2.91 1.40 -3.61
N CYS A 65 -3.08 1.83 -4.85
CA CYS A 65 -4.21 1.50 -5.72
C CYS A 65 -3.71 0.77 -6.99
N GLY A 66 -3.03 -0.37 -6.80
CA GLY A 66 -2.32 -1.06 -7.88
C GLY A 66 -1.03 -0.32 -8.28
N ALA A 67 -0.88 -0.01 -9.57
CA ALA A 67 0.29 0.71 -10.08
C ALA A 67 0.31 2.21 -9.72
N LEU A 68 -0.78 2.71 -9.12
CA LEU A 68 -0.89 4.07 -8.59
C LEU A 68 -0.66 4.07 -7.07
N SER A 69 0.20 4.97 -6.59
CA SER A 69 0.31 5.32 -5.18
C SER A 69 -0.07 6.77 -4.99
N VAL A 70 -0.96 7.06 -4.05
CA VAL A 70 -1.36 8.42 -3.67
C VAL A 70 -1.08 8.63 -2.18
N TRP A 71 -0.70 9.81 -1.74
CA TRP A 71 -0.49 10.10 -0.33
C TRP A 71 -1.08 11.43 0.08
N LEU A 72 -1.43 11.49 1.36
CA LEU A 72 -1.85 12.67 2.08
C LEU A 72 -0.88 12.88 3.26
N HIS A 73 -0.51 14.13 3.52
CA HIS A 73 0.32 14.51 4.66
C HIS A 73 -0.15 15.86 5.20
N GLU A 74 -0.63 15.85 6.43
CA GLU A 74 -0.98 17.07 7.18
C GLU A 74 0.32 17.73 7.70
N GLN A 75 0.56 18.97 7.29
CA GLN A 75 1.77 19.74 7.58
C GLN A 75 1.40 21.10 8.20
N PRO A 76 1.04 21.13 9.49
CA PRO A 76 0.71 22.39 10.18
C PRO A 76 1.90 23.35 10.16
N GLY A 77 1.60 24.65 10.06
CA GLY A 77 2.62 25.71 10.13
C GLY A 77 3.50 25.90 8.89
N LYS A 78 3.28 25.15 7.80
CA LYS A 78 3.91 25.40 6.50
C LYS A 78 3.00 26.20 5.57
N SER A 79 3.57 26.86 4.56
CA SER A 79 2.81 27.33 3.39
C SER A 79 2.61 26.21 2.36
N GLU A 80 1.65 26.37 1.45
CA GLU A 80 1.42 25.42 0.36
C GLU A 80 2.68 25.22 -0.50
N ALA A 81 3.40 26.30 -0.82
CA ALA A 81 4.64 26.22 -1.59
C ALA A 81 5.74 25.41 -0.86
N GLN A 82 5.92 25.64 0.45
CA GLN A 82 6.87 24.88 1.26
C GLN A 82 6.47 23.40 1.36
N ALA A 83 5.17 23.11 1.41
CA ALA A 83 4.66 21.75 1.39
C ALA A 83 4.91 21.07 0.03
N VAL A 84 4.71 21.76 -1.09
CA VAL A 84 5.05 21.24 -2.44
C VAL A 84 6.54 20.94 -2.56
N ASP A 85 7.41 21.81 -2.06
CA ASP A 85 8.87 21.60 -2.08
C ASP A 85 9.29 20.40 -1.20
N SER A 86 8.67 20.24 -0.03
CA SER A 86 8.85 19.04 0.80
C SER A 86 8.41 17.76 0.07
N GLY A 87 7.33 17.83 -0.71
CA GLY A 87 6.82 16.70 -1.47
C GLY A 87 7.70 16.37 -2.66
N ARG A 88 8.28 17.39 -3.32
CA ARG A 88 9.32 17.22 -4.34
C ARG A 88 10.51 16.43 -3.79
N ALA A 89 11.02 16.80 -2.62
CA ALA A 89 12.12 16.08 -1.97
C ALA A 89 11.76 14.61 -1.69
N ARG A 90 10.53 14.34 -1.23
CA ARG A 90 10.01 12.96 -1.05
C ARG A 90 9.96 12.19 -2.37
N VAL A 91 9.57 12.82 -3.48
CA VAL A 91 9.57 12.20 -4.81
C VAL A 91 10.99 11.87 -5.27
N GLN A 92 11.92 12.82 -5.15
CA GLN A 92 13.32 12.63 -5.53
C GLN A 92 14.00 11.53 -4.70
N ALA A 93 13.74 11.47 -3.39
CA ALA A 93 14.26 10.41 -2.53
C ALA A 93 13.74 9.01 -2.92
N ARG A 94 12.49 8.92 -3.41
CA ARG A 94 11.85 7.63 -3.78
C ARG A 94 12.16 7.17 -5.20
N LEU A 95 12.27 8.10 -6.14
CA LEU A 95 12.41 7.79 -7.57
C LEU A 95 13.83 8.02 -8.09
N GLY A 96 14.68 8.71 -7.32
CA GLY A 96 16.01 9.14 -7.73
C GLY A 96 15.99 10.42 -8.60
N SER A 97 17.18 10.82 -9.05
CA SER A 97 17.36 11.95 -9.99
C SER A 97 16.86 11.62 -11.41
N GLY A 98 16.80 12.62 -12.29
CA GLY A 98 16.41 12.43 -13.70
C GLY A 98 14.89 12.36 -13.92
N LEU A 99 14.14 13.16 -13.16
CA LEU A 99 12.73 13.46 -13.45
C LEU A 99 12.65 14.78 -14.21
N THR A 100 11.82 14.84 -15.23
CA THR A 100 11.37 16.11 -15.80
C THR A 100 10.33 16.68 -14.85
N GLU A 101 10.52 17.92 -14.42
CA GLU A 101 9.68 18.57 -13.43
C GLU A 101 9.10 19.88 -14.01
N ALA A 102 7.80 20.10 -13.81
CA ALA A 102 7.11 21.31 -14.24
C ALA A 102 6.22 21.84 -13.10
N ARG A 103 6.47 23.07 -12.66
CA ARG A 103 5.59 23.75 -11.70
C ARG A 103 4.37 24.33 -12.39
N GLY A 104 3.27 24.41 -11.67
CA GLY A 104 2.02 25.01 -12.15
C GLY A 104 1.00 25.06 -11.02
N GLU A 105 -0.28 25.07 -11.38
CA GLU A 105 -1.39 25.08 -10.43
C GLU A 105 -2.41 23.99 -10.77
N LEU A 106 -3.04 23.43 -9.73
CA LEU A 106 -4.17 22.51 -9.87
C LEU A 106 -5.44 23.14 -9.27
N PRO A 107 -6.58 23.11 -9.99
CA PRO A 107 -7.84 23.68 -9.52
C PRO A 107 -8.55 22.71 -8.58
N LEU A 108 -8.12 22.62 -7.32
CA LEU A 108 -8.72 21.74 -6.31
C LEU A 108 -9.74 22.52 -5.47
N GLY A 109 -10.94 21.97 -5.27
CA GLY A 109 -12.00 22.66 -4.54
C GLY A 109 -12.46 23.99 -5.17
N GLY A 110 -12.21 24.18 -6.47
CA GLY A 110 -12.53 25.41 -7.19
C GLY A 110 -11.53 26.56 -7.00
N GLN A 111 -10.39 26.31 -6.34
CA GLN A 111 -9.31 27.29 -6.17
C GLN A 111 -8.00 26.77 -6.77
N PRO A 112 -7.16 27.65 -7.33
CA PRO A 112 -5.84 27.27 -7.80
C PRO A 112 -4.90 27.02 -6.63
N HIS A 113 -4.19 25.90 -6.67
CA HIS A 113 -3.21 25.50 -5.66
C HIS A 113 -1.86 25.17 -6.31
N PRO A 114 -0.73 25.56 -5.72
CA PRO A 114 0.58 25.32 -6.28
C PRO A 114 0.82 23.82 -6.43
N SER A 115 1.41 23.44 -7.55
CA SER A 115 1.63 22.05 -7.90
C SER A 115 2.95 21.85 -8.63
N LEU A 116 3.40 20.61 -8.62
CA LEU A 116 4.54 20.11 -9.34
C LEU A 116 4.12 18.84 -10.09
N ARG A 117 4.13 18.89 -11.42
CA ARG A 117 4.07 17.69 -12.25
C ARG A 117 5.48 17.15 -12.42
N PHE A 118 5.62 15.83 -12.40
CA PHE A 118 6.88 15.16 -12.71
C PHE A 118 6.66 13.93 -13.57
N GLU A 119 7.66 13.60 -14.39
CA GLU A 119 7.63 12.41 -15.25
C GLU A 119 9.04 11.91 -15.58
N ARG A 120 9.14 10.61 -15.86
CA ARG A 120 10.34 9.96 -16.40
C ARG A 120 9.95 9.24 -17.67
N CYS A 121 10.50 9.69 -18.79
CA CYS A 121 10.17 9.15 -20.10
C CYS A 121 11.40 8.55 -20.79
N SER A 122 11.18 7.40 -21.43
CA SER A 122 12.18 6.72 -22.26
C SER A 122 11.80 6.94 -23.72
N GLY A 123 12.53 7.80 -24.41
CA GLY A 123 12.21 8.20 -25.79
C GLY A 123 11.00 9.12 -25.89
N GLU A 124 10.47 9.30 -27.10
CA GLU A 124 9.57 10.40 -27.44
C GLU A 124 8.13 10.27 -26.92
N ASN A 125 7.63 9.09 -26.52
CA ASN A 125 6.19 8.93 -26.22
C ASN A 125 5.82 8.00 -25.06
N ALA A 126 6.76 7.31 -24.41
CA ALA A 126 6.45 6.36 -23.34
C ALA A 126 7.08 6.81 -22.01
N CYS A 127 6.26 7.37 -21.12
CA CYS A 127 6.66 7.63 -19.75
C CYS A 127 6.49 6.36 -18.92
N THR A 128 7.53 6.01 -18.15
CA THR A 128 7.52 4.82 -17.27
C THR A 128 7.02 5.17 -15.88
N VAL A 129 7.13 6.45 -15.50
CA VAL A 129 6.63 6.99 -14.24
C VAL A 129 6.13 8.42 -14.47
N GLY A 130 5.04 8.79 -13.82
CA GLY A 130 4.58 10.17 -13.74
C GLY A 130 3.80 10.45 -12.47
N GLY A 131 3.64 11.71 -12.12
CA GLY A 131 2.82 12.08 -10.98
C GLY A 131 2.68 13.57 -10.76
N TYR A 132 2.04 13.89 -9.63
CA TYR A 132 1.82 15.24 -9.16
C TYR A 132 2.16 15.34 -7.68
N VAL A 133 2.62 16.52 -7.26
CA VAL A 133 2.61 16.97 -5.87
C VAL A 133 1.85 18.29 -5.84
N THR A 134 1.00 18.48 -4.85
CA THR A 134 0.27 19.73 -4.62
C THR A 134 0.04 19.92 -3.13
N ALA A 135 -0.42 21.10 -2.73
CA ALA A 135 -0.82 21.35 -1.35
C ALA A 135 -2.04 22.25 -1.31
N VAL A 136 -2.93 21.99 -0.35
CA VAL A 136 -4.14 22.78 -0.13
C VAL A 136 -4.23 23.22 1.33
N THR A 137 -4.91 24.34 1.59
CA THR A 137 -5.15 24.87 2.92
C THR A 137 -6.64 24.73 3.26
N PRO A 138 -7.09 23.56 3.75
CA PRO A 138 -8.51 23.32 4.03
C PRO A 138 -9.04 24.19 5.18
N THR A 139 -8.17 24.54 6.13
CA THR A 139 -8.46 25.44 7.26
C THR A 139 -7.23 26.28 7.57
N ALA A 140 -7.43 27.48 8.14
CA ALA A 140 -6.34 28.40 8.42
C ALA A 140 -5.25 27.75 9.29
N GLY A 141 -3.99 27.83 8.86
CA GLY A 141 -2.83 27.28 9.57
C GLY A 141 -2.59 25.77 9.38
N HIS A 142 -3.48 25.06 8.68
CA HIS A 142 -3.35 23.66 8.35
C HIS A 142 -3.14 23.49 6.85
N VAL A 143 -1.95 23.04 6.45
CA VAL A 143 -1.66 22.72 5.05
C VAL A 143 -1.64 21.22 4.88
N ARG A 144 -2.39 20.74 3.88
CA ARG A 144 -2.44 19.34 3.47
C ARG A 144 -1.66 19.19 2.18
N GLN A 145 -0.54 18.49 2.24
CA GLN A 145 0.21 18.08 1.07
C GLN A 145 -0.39 16.81 0.48
N LEU A 146 -0.64 16.83 -0.83
CA LEU A 146 -1.09 15.68 -1.59
C LEU A 146 -0.01 15.31 -2.61
N GLY A 147 0.15 14.02 -2.87
CA GLY A 147 0.99 13.61 -3.99
C GLY A 147 0.59 12.25 -4.52
N CYS A 148 0.99 11.98 -5.75
CA CYS A 148 0.74 10.69 -6.39
C CYS A 148 1.91 10.30 -7.28
N VAL A 149 2.08 8.99 -7.46
CA VAL A 149 3.02 8.37 -8.42
C VAL A 149 2.25 7.27 -9.14
N ALA A 150 2.10 7.42 -10.45
CA ALA A 150 1.63 6.38 -11.36
C ALA A 150 2.83 5.66 -11.98
N ARG A 151 2.82 4.34 -11.89
CA ARG A 151 3.66 3.42 -12.65
C ARG A 151 2.73 2.74 -13.69
N ASP A 152 3.29 2.27 -14.79
CA ASP A 152 2.54 1.73 -15.95
C ASP A 152 1.80 2.82 -16.73
N ASP A 153 0.54 2.63 -17.20
CA ASP A 153 -0.21 3.59 -18.03
C ASP A 153 -0.31 4.98 -17.38
N VAL A 154 0.76 5.78 -17.56
CA VAL A 154 0.97 7.04 -16.84
C VAL A 154 -0.17 7.99 -17.14
N ARG A 155 -0.66 8.01 -18.38
CA ARG A 155 -1.74 8.93 -18.77
C ARG A 155 -3.02 8.64 -17.99
N ALA A 156 -3.45 7.38 -17.95
CA ALA A 156 -4.63 7.00 -17.17
C ALA A 156 -4.40 7.22 -15.66
N GLY A 157 -3.22 6.85 -15.16
CA GLY A 157 -2.84 7.03 -13.76
C GLY A 157 -2.84 8.49 -13.31
N LEU A 158 -2.35 9.42 -14.15
CA LEU A 158 -2.39 10.87 -13.88
C LEU A 158 -3.82 11.40 -13.81
N GLY A 159 -4.72 10.94 -14.68
CA GLY A 159 -6.14 11.27 -14.59
C GLY A 159 -6.73 10.82 -13.24
N ARG A 160 -6.45 9.58 -12.85
CA ARG A 160 -6.90 9.03 -11.57
C ARG A 160 -6.33 9.79 -10.37
N CYS A 161 -5.07 10.24 -10.44
CA CYS A 161 -4.50 11.10 -9.38
C CYS A 161 -5.36 12.33 -9.09
N LEU A 162 -5.80 13.02 -10.15
CA LEU A 162 -6.55 14.26 -10.02
C LEU A 162 -7.94 14.02 -9.40
N GLU A 163 -8.58 12.91 -9.76
CA GLU A 163 -9.83 12.47 -9.12
C GLU A 163 -9.65 12.23 -7.61
N LEU A 164 -8.60 11.50 -7.22
CA LEU A 164 -8.29 11.24 -5.82
C LEU A 164 -7.93 12.53 -5.07
N PHE A 165 -7.17 13.43 -5.69
CA PHE A 165 -6.83 14.73 -5.10
C PHE A 165 -8.04 15.60 -4.84
N ALA A 166 -9.04 15.61 -5.73
CA ALA A 166 -10.25 16.38 -5.52
C ALA A 166 -10.97 15.96 -4.22
N TYR A 167 -11.05 14.65 -3.95
CA TYR A 167 -11.59 14.15 -2.70
C TYR A 167 -10.69 14.49 -1.50
N LEU A 168 -9.39 14.16 -1.58
CA LEU A 168 -8.45 14.35 -0.47
C LEU A 168 -8.30 15.83 -0.08
N ALA A 169 -8.36 16.74 -1.05
CA ALA A 169 -8.32 18.17 -0.80
C ALA A 169 -9.50 18.63 0.04
N MET A 170 -10.71 18.18 -0.31
CA MET A 170 -11.97 18.62 0.32
C MET A 170 -12.31 17.87 1.61
N ARG A 171 -12.12 16.55 1.63
CA ARG A 171 -12.58 15.65 2.68
C ARG A 171 -11.47 15.19 3.63
N GLY A 172 -10.21 15.25 3.19
CA GLY A 172 -9.08 14.75 3.96
C GLY A 172 -8.97 13.22 3.90
N ASN A 173 -8.70 12.60 5.04
CA ASN A 173 -8.44 11.16 5.13
C ASN A 173 -9.72 10.33 4.81
N PRO A 174 -9.75 9.52 3.73
CA PRO A 174 -10.89 8.67 3.37
C PRO A 174 -11.23 7.59 4.39
N GLU A 175 -10.40 7.35 5.41
CA GLU A 175 -10.73 6.46 6.53
C GLU A 175 -11.62 7.15 7.58
N GLY A 176 -11.77 8.48 7.52
CA GLY A 176 -12.61 9.29 8.40
C GLY A 176 -11.93 9.78 9.69
N ASP A 177 -10.75 9.26 10.02
CA ASP A 177 -9.97 9.68 11.19
C ASP A 177 -9.12 10.94 10.89
N THR A 178 -8.97 11.83 11.86
CA THR A 178 -8.05 12.98 11.78
C THR A 178 -6.59 12.51 11.81
N LEU A 179 -5.78 12.91 10.83
CA LEU A 179 -4.34 12.66 10.84
C LEU A 179 -3.60 13.77 11.59
N SER A 180 -3.31 13.53 12.87
CA SER A 180 -2.51 14.42 13.71
C SER A 180 -1.85 13.61 14.82
N PRO A 181 -0.61 13.95 15.25
CA PRO A 181 -0.02 13.39 16.46
C PRO A 181 -0.94 13.54 17.69
N SER A 182 -1.69 14.64 17.78
CA SER A 182 -2.65 14.87 18.88
C SER A 182 -3.94 14.05 18.77
N ALA A 183 -4.22 13.47 17.60
CA ALA A 183 -5.39 12.62 17.37
C ALA A 183 -5.09 11.13 17.59
N LEU A 184 -3.83 10.77 17.89
CA LEU A 184 -3.44 9.41 18.17
C LEU A 184 -4.17 8.88 19.40
N ILE A 185 -4.81 7.73 19.26
CA ILE A 185 -5.45 7.05 20.37
C ILE A 185 -4.36 6.52 21.31
N THR A 186 -4.32 7.08 22.52
CA THR A 186 -3.41 6.70 23.59
C THR A 186 -4.23 6.30 24.83
N PRO A 187 -4.05 5.07 25.36
CA PRO A 187 -3.15 4.02 24.89
C PRO A 187 -3.59 3.41 23.54
N PRO A 188 -2.66 2.88 22.72
CA PRO A 188 -3.02 2.20 21.48
C PRO A 188 -3.96 1.02 21.76
N ARG A 189 -4.86 0.69 20.84
CA ARG A 189 -5.87 -0.35 21.07
C ARG A 189 -6.30 -1.08 19.80
N LEU A 190 -6.68 -2.34 19.99
CA LEU A 190 -7.58 -3.06 19.09
C LEU A 190 -9.03 -2.75 19.48
N PRO A 191 -10.03 -3.02 18.62
CA PRO A 191 -11.43 -2.72 18.95
C PRO A 191 -11.94 -3.37 20.24
N TRP A 192 -11.32 -4.47 20.69
CA TRP A 192 -11.73 -5.24 21.89
C TRP A 192 -10.75 -5.17 23.07
N ARG A 193 -9.54 -4.61 22.92
CA ARG A 193 -8.59 -4.50 24.04
C ARG A 193 -7.57 -3.38 23.84
N VAL A 194 -7.08 -2.86 24.95
CA VAL A 194 -5.93 -1.95 24.99
C VAL A 194 -4.65 -2.74 24.69
N LEU A 195 -3.76 -2.12 23.92
CA LEU A 195 -2.41 -2.62 23.64
C LEU A 195 -1.44 -1.98 24.64
N TYR A 196 -0.50 -2.80 25.12
CA TYR A 196 0.59 -2.35 25.95
C TYR A 196 1.65 -1.65 25.09
N LEU A 197 2.08 -0.47 25.54
CA LEU A 197 3.22 0.25 24.97
C LEU A 197 4.44 -0.02 25.86
N PRO A 198 5.42 -0.84 25.42
CA PRO A 198 6.61 -1.09 26.22
C PRO A 198 7.45 0.18 26.40
N GLU A 199 8.22 0.21 27.49
CA GLU A 199 9.15 1.31 27.76
C GLU A 199 10.17 1.46 26.61
N GLY A 200 10.44 2.70 26.21
CA GLY A 200 11.33 3.02 25.09
C GLY A 200 10.74 2.80 23.69
N CYS A 201 9.46 2.43 23.60
CA CYS A 201 8.74 2.33 22.34
C CYS A 201 7.85 3.56 22.09
N GLU A 202 7.61 3.86 20.82
CA GLU A 202 6.78 4.97 20.38
C GLU A 202 5.56 4.48 19.60
N VAL A 203 4.42 5.15 19.80
CA VAL A 203 3.24 4.98 18.94
C VAL A 203 3.47 5.82 17.69
N ALA A 204 3.85 5.15 16.61
CA ALA A 204 4.07 5.80 15.31
C ALA A 204 2.75 6.10 14.59
N ASP A 205 1.72 5.29 14.83
CA ASP A 205 0.33 5.49 14.39
C ASP A 205 -0.63 4.76 15.35
N SER A 206 -1.84 5.27 15.56
CA SER A 206 -2.87 4.65 16.39
C SER A 206 -4.19 5.37 16.17
N THR A 207 -5.05 4.77 15.35
CA THR A 207 -6.41 5.22 15.07
C THR A 207 -7.43 4.16 15.47
N THR A 208 -8.71 4.41 15.20
CA THR A 208 -9.76 3.41 15.43
C THR A 208 -9.61 2.18 14.53
N ARG A 209 -8.88 2.30 13.41
CA ARG A 209 -8.77 1.28 12.36
C ARG A 209 -7.38 0.74 12.12
N ALA A 210 -6.32 1.43 12.51
CA ALA A 210 -4.97 0.94 12.30
C ALA A 210 -4.01 1.50 13.33
N GLY A 211 -2.82 0.92 13.43
CA GLY A 211 -1.75 1.55 14.18
C GLY A 211 -0.44 0.79 14.11
N ARG A 212 0.57 1.39 14.73
CA ARG A 212 1.93 0.90 14.75
C ARG A 212 2.64 1.33 16.03
N ILE A 213 3.21 0.36 16.74
CA ILE A 213 4.16 0.56 17.84
C ILE A 213 5.55 0.24 17.30
N ARG A 214 6.48 1.19 17.45
CA ARG A 214 7.89 1.04 17.04
C ARG A 214 8.78 1.03 18.27
N CYS A 215 9.71 0.09 18.31
CA CYS A 215 10.78 -0.01 19.30
C CYS A 215 12.13 -0.09 18.57
N ALA A 216 13.24 -0.07 19.31
CA ALA A 216 14.58 -0.08 18.73
C ALA A 216 14.84 -1.25 17.77
N THR A 217 14.34 -2.44 18.09
CA THR A 217 14.61 -3.68 17.33
C THR A 217 13.35 -4.41 16.87
N SER A 218 12.17 -3.85 17.13
CA SER A 218 10.89 -4.52 16.84
C SER A 218 9.80 -3.52 16.48
N THR A 219 8.82 -3.97 15.71
CA THR A 219 7.66 -3.17 15.33
C THR A 219 6.42 -4.04 15.31
N PHE A 220 5.35 -3.58 15.96
CA PHE A 220 4.04 -4.19 15.86
C PHE A 220 3.12 -3.26 15.07
N SER A 221 2.41 -3.77 14.08
CA SER A 221 1.42 -3.02 13.30
C SER A 221 0.13 -3.80 13.13
N TRP A 222 -0.99 -3.09 13.11
CA TRP A 222 -2.32 -3.66 12.92
C TRP A 222 -3.16 -2.81 11.99
N SER A 223 -4.13 -3.45 11.35
CA SER A 223 -5.23 -2.79 10.64
C SER A 223 -6.51 -3.60 10.82
N VAL A 224 -7.65 -2.93 10.93
CA VAL A 224 -8.96 -3.55 11.07
C VAL A 224 -9.96 -3.01 10.06
N PHE A 225 -10.90 -3.85 9.66
CA PHE A 225 -12.05 -3.47 8.86
C PHE A 225 -13.33 -4.08 9.39
N VAL A 226 -14.45 -3.45 9.07
CA VAL A 226 -15.80 -3.88 9.47
C VAL A 226 -16.80 -3.42 8.41
N PRO A 227 -17.81 -4.24 8.04
CA PRO A 227 -18.05 -5.61 8.49
C PRO A 227 -17.24 -6.66 7.70
N VAL A 228 -16.90 -7.78 8.35
CA VAL A 228 -16.48 -9.00 7.65
C VAL A 228 -17.71 -9.74 7.14
N LEU A 229 -17.76 -10.01 5.84
CA LEU A 229 -18.83 -10.78 5.22
C LEU A 229 -18.59 -12.29 5.48
N PRO A 230 -19.55 -13.02 6.09
CA PRO A 230 -19.40 -14.43 6.38
C PRO A 230 -19.13 -15.28 5.13
N GLY A 231 -18.26 -16.29 5.24
CA GLY A 231 -17.98 -17.26 4.18
C GLY A 231 -17.22 -16.73 2.97
N THR A 232 -16.81 -15.46 2.97
CA THR A 232 -16.19 -14.86 1.79
C THR A 232 -14.70 -15.11 1.67
N GLY A 233 -13.96 -15.37 2.74
CA GLY A 233 -12.49 -15.45 2.73
C GLY A 233 -11.79 -14.08 2.72
N GLN A 234 -12.50 -13.00 3.08
CA GLN A 234 -11.98 -11.62 3.05
C GLN A 234 -10.73 -11.44 3.91
N VAL A 235 -10.70 -12.05 5.10
CA VAL A 235 -9.60 -11.88 6.05
C VAL A 235 -8.31 -12.52 5.53
N GLU A 236 -8.40 -13.72 4.95
CA GLU A 236 -7.25 -14.43 4.40
C GLU A 236 -6.60 -13.66 3.27
N ARG A 237 -7.42 -13.09 2.37
CA ARG A 237 -6.90 -12.32 1.23
C ARG A 237 -6.37 -10.96 1.64
N TRP A 238 -7.00 -10.32 2.63
CA TRP A 238 -6.42 -9.13 3.25
C TRP A 238 -5.05 -9.46 3.82
N ARG A 239 -4.92 -10.54 4.61
CA ARG A 239 -3.63 -10.98 5.17
C ARG A 239 -2.61 -11.21 4.06
N ASP A 240 -2.94 -11.99 3.03
CA ASP A 240 -2.01 -12.38 1.99
C ASP A 240 -1.49 -11.15 1.23
N ARG A 241 -2.39 -10.24 0.84
CA ARG A 241 -2.01 -8.97 0.19
C ARG A 241 -1.17 -8.08 1.10
N SER A 242 -1.59 -7.86 2.34
CA SER A 242 -0.82 -7.03 3.28
C SER A 242 0.55 -7.64 3.59
N THR A 243 0.69 -8.96 3.51
CA THR A 243 1.98 -9.66 3.66
C THR A 243 2.87 -9.45 2.45
N GLU A 244 2.33 -9.59 1.23
CA GLU A 244 3.06 -9.29 0.00
C GLU A 244 3.56 -7.84 0.00
N GLU A 245 2.71 -6.90 0.39
CA GLU A 245 3.08 -5.49 0.47
C GLU A 245 4.17 -5.18 1.51
N LEU A 246 4.17 -5.89 2.64
CA LEU A 246 5.24 -5.79 3.64
C LEU A 246 6.54 -6.37 3.11
N ARG A 247 6.47 -7.49 2.38
CA ARG A 247 7.63 -8.13 1.77
C ARG A 247 8.25 -7.23 0.69
N ASP A 248 7.44 -6.63 -0.16
CA ASP A 248 7.90 -5.72 -1.23
C ASP A 248 8.52 -4.43 -0.67
N ALA A 249 8.13 -4.02 0.54
CA ALA A 249 8.73 -2.89 1.24
C ALA A 249 10.09 -3.22 1.89
N LEU A 250 10.50 -4.49 1.91
CA LEU A 250 11.72 -4.99 2.53
C LEU A 250 12.60 -5.65 1.45
N PRO A 251 13.49 -4.88 0.79
CA PRO A 251 14.37 -5.40 -0.25
C PRO A 251 15.18 -6.60 0.23
N GLY A 252 15.22 -7.67 -0.56
CA GLY A 252 15.93 -8.90 -0.21
C GLY A 252 15.17 -9.85 0.72
N ALA A 253 13.89 -9.59 1.01
CA ALA A 253 13.07 -10.50 1.80
C ALA A 253 12.98 -11.91 1.20
N SER A 254 13.01 -12.91 2.08
CA SER A 254 12.92 -14.33 1.73
C SER A 254 11.54 -14.69 1.18
N THR A 255 11.43 -15.91 0.66
CA THR A 255 10.12 -16.52 0.39
C THR A 255 9.29 -16.60 1.66
N VAL A 256 7.97 -16.60 1.47
CA VAL A 256 6.99 -16.71 2.55
C VAL A 256 6.81 -18.16 2.98
N GLU A 257 6.73 -18.38 4.27
CA GLU A 257 6.41 -19.65 4.91
C GLU A 257 5.04 -19.53 5.58
N VAL A 258 4.16 -20.50 5.32
CA VAL A 258 2.82 -20.53 5.89
C VAL A 258 2.81 -21.51 7.05
N LEU A 259 2.38 -21.05 8.22
CA LEU A 259 2.41 -21.79 9.48
C LEU A 259 1.04 -21.76 10.14
N ASP A 260 0.64 -22.87 10.76
CA ASP A 260 -0.51 -22.85 11.67
C ASP A 260 -0.14 -22.10 12.94
N CYS A 261 -1.02 -21.21 13.39
CA CYS A 261 -0.77 -20.34 14.54
C CYS A 261 -2.08 -19.89 15.20
N TYR A 262 -1.94 -19.11 16.26
CA TYR A 262 -2.99 -18.32 16.86
C TYR A 262 -2.72 -16.83 16.65
N VAL A 263 -3.77 -16.09 16.30
CA VAL A 263 -3.80 -14.61 16.31
C VAL A 263 -4.95 -14.17 17.21
N GLU A 264 -4.66 -13.38 18.24
CA GLU A 264 -5.64 -13.01 19.28
C GLU A 264 -6.38 -14.23 19.87
N GLY A 265 -5.66 -15.35 20.03
CA GLY A 265 -6.19 -16.61 20.55
C GLY A 265 -7.06 -17.41 19.57
N LEU A 266 -7.29 -16.92 18.35
CA LEU A 266 -8.04 -17.63 17.31
C LEU A 266 -7.10 -18.38 16.38
N ALA A 267 -7.40 -19.66 16.13
CA ALA A 267 -6.64 -20.48 15.20
C ALA A 267 -6.73 -19.92 13.78
N THR A 268 -5.58 -19.74 13.13
CA THR A 268 -5.48 -19.23 11.76
C THR A 268 -4.18 -19.72 11.11
N ARG A 269 -3.94 -19.30 9.86
CA ARG A 269 -2.65 -19.45 9.19
C ARG A 269 -1.90 -18.12 9.27
N CYS A 270 -0.71 -18.16 9.86
CA CYS A 270 0.25 -17.06 9.84
C CYS A 270 1.14 -17.19 8.62
N VAL A 271 1.74 -16.07 8.24
CA VAL A 271 2.83 -16.04 7.27
C VAL A 271 4.09 -15.52 7.96
N ARG A 272 5.20 -16.19 7.70
CA ARG A 272 6.53 -15.81 8.20
C ARG A 272 7.47 -15.58 7.01
N PHE A 273 8.29 -14.55 7.08
CA PHE A 273 9.43 -14.38 6.18
C PHE A 273 10.55 -13.61 6.90
N THR A 274 11.74 -13.63 6.34
CA THR A 274 12.90 -12.88 6.84
C THR A 274 13.29 -11.79 5.85
N ALA A 275 13.94 -10.73 6.32
CA ALA A 275 14.52 -9.71 5.46
C ALA A 275 15.84 -9.19 6.04
N PRO A 276 16.79 -8.78 5.19
CA PRO A 276 18.03 -8.17 5.65
C PRO A 276 17.79 -6.94 6.52
N GLY A 277 18.59 -6.79 7.58
CA GLY A 277 18.64 -5.56 8.37
C GLY A 277 19.13 -4.36 7.55
N GLN A 278 18.79 -3.14 7.97
CA GLN A 278 19.40 -1.94 7.38
C GLN A 278 20.87 -1.83 7.80
N GLU A 279 21.75 -1.32 6.92
CA GLU A 279 23.22 -1.24 7.05
C GLU A 279 23.79 -1.48 8.47
N GLY A 280 24.30 -2.69 8.72
CA GLY A 280 24.92 -3.10 9.98
C GLY A 280 23.97 -3.62 11.06
N GLY A 281 22.66 -3.60 10.81
CA GLY A 281 21.62 -4.18 11.66
C GLY A 281 21.44 -5.68 11.45
N GLU A 282 20.90 -6.34 12.47
CA GLU A 282 20.51 -7.75 12.41
C GLU A 282 19.36 -7.95 11.41
N ASP A 283 19.35 -9.11 10.75
CA ASP A 283 18.21 -9.56 9.95
C ASP A 283 16.92 -9.55 10.79
N VAL A 284 15.81 -9.24 10.13
CA VAL A 284 14.50 -9.22 10.77
C VAL A 284 13.67 -10.40 10.30
N GLN A 285 12.92 -11.00 11.20
CA GLN A 285 11.82 -11.88 10.85
C GLN A 285 10.50 -11.13 11.00
N VAL A 286 9.59 -11.34 10.06
CA VAL A 286 8.26 -10.76 10.04
C VAL A 286 7.24 -11.86 10.14
N TRP A 287 6.37 -11.75 11.14
CA TRP A 287 5.19 -12.59 11.31
C TRP A 287 3.96 -11.77 10.96
N THR A 288 3.09 -12.33 10.13
CA THR A 288 1.80 -11.72 9.80
C THR A 288 0.67 -12.72 10.00
N GLY A 289 -0.53 -12.21 10.24
CA GLY A 289 -1.71 -13.04 10.41
C GLY A 289 -2.98 -12.23 10.32
N GLY A 290 -4.09 -12.93 10.15
CA GLY A 290 -5.41 -12.31 10.13
C GLY A 290 -6.50 -13.21 10.67
N VAL A 291 -7.47 -12.58 11.34
CA VAL A 291 -8.62 -13.26 11.97
C VAL A 291 -9.89 -12.43 11.84
N ASN A 292 -11.04 -13.11 11.80
CA ASN A 292 -12.33 -12.49 12.02
C ASN A 292 -12.67 -12.60 13.51
N TYR A 293 -12.73 -11.47 14.21
CA TYR A 293 -13.13 -11.39 15.61
C TYR A 293 -14.43 -10.58 15.73
N LYS A 294 -15.55 -11.26 16.01
CA LYS A 294 -16.87 -10.61 16.21
C LYS A 294 -17.29 -9.67 15.05
N GLY A 295 -17.02 -10.06 13.80
CA GLY A 295 -17.36 -9.27 12.61
C GLY A 295 -16.33 -8.22 12.22
N TRP A 296 -15.25 -8.10 12.98
CA TRP A 296 -14.09 -7.28 12.65
C TRP A 296 -13.00 -8.14 12.03
N GLY A 297 -12.52 -7.73 10.87
CA GLY A 297 -11.36 -8.36 10.24
C GLY A 297 -10.12 -7.70 10.77
N LEU A 298 -9.22 -8.47 11.36
CA LEU A 298 -7.91 -8.01 11.81
C LEU A 298 -6.85 -8.51 10.85
N PHE A 299 -5.94 -7.61 10.48
CA PHE A 299 -4.60 -7.95 10.06
C PHE A 299 -3.61 -7.45 11.11
N ALA A 300 -2.67 -8.30 11.48
CA ALA A 300 -1.58 -7.98 12.38
C ALA A 300 -0.25 -8.38 11.75
N ALA A 301 0.79 -7.61 12.03
CA ALA A 301 2.16 -7.95 11.70
C ALA A 301 3.10 -7.56 12.84
N CYS A 302 4.05 -8.45 13.15
CA CYS A 302 5.17 -8.14 14.03
C CYS A 302 6.50 -8.38 13.31
N SER A 303 7.33 -7.34 13.24
CA SER A 303 8.73 -7.43 12.86
C SER A 303 9.58 -7.48 14.13
N LEU A 304 10.53 -8.41 14.17
CA LEU A 304 11.41 -8.68 15.31
C LEU A 304 12.76 -9.23 14.80
N PRO A 305 13.82 -9.24 15.62
CA PRO A 305 15.11 -9.79 15.21
C PRO A 305 14.98 -11.24 14.76
N ALA A 306 15.72 -11.66 13.74
CA ALA A 306 15.70 -13.02 13.23
C ALA A 306 16.11 -14.05 14.29
N SER A 307 16.95 -13.65 15.26
CA SER A 307 17.32 -14.47 16.42
C SER A 307 16.23 -14.64 17.48
N ALA A 308 15.17 -13.82 17.46
CA ALA A 308 14.15 -13.87 18.51
C ALA A 308 13.29 -15.15 18.41
N LEU A 309 13.12 -15.80 19.56
CA LEU A 309 12.36 -17.04 19.71
C LEU A 309 11.07 -16.78 20.51
N PHE A 310 10.17 -17.76 20.51
CA PHE A 310 8.98 -17.71 21.37
C PHE A 310 9.40 -17.80 22.87
N PRO A 311 8.76 -17.02 23.79
CA PRO A 311 7.68 -16.07 23.55
C PRO A 311 8.15 -14.82 22.81
N PHE A 312 7.31 -14.33 21.89
CA PHE A 312 7.65 -13.12 21.13
C PHE A 312 7.84 -11.90 22.04
N PRO A 313 8.64 -10.91 21.61
CA PRO A 313 8.86 -9.69 22.37
C PRO A 313 7.54 -9.02 22.78
N THR A 314 7.54 -8.35 23.94
CA THR A 314 6.37 -7.65 24.49
C THR A 314 5.77 -6.64 23.53
N THR A 315 6.56 -6.08 22.61
CA THR A 315 6.12 -5.22 21.51
C THR A 315 5.05 -5.88 20.63
N CYS A 316 5.16 -7.19 20.37
CA CYS A 316 4.16 -7.95 19.60
C CYS A 316 2.85 -8.18 20.39
N ASN A 317 2.75 -7.64 21.61
CA ASN A 317 1.51 -7.52 22.37
C ASN A 317 0.77 -8.84 22.65
N GLY A 318 1.49 -9.97 22.63
CA GLY A 318 0.89 -11.30 22.76
C GLY A 318 -0.11 -11.64 21.65
N VAL A 319 -0.06 -10.94 20.52
CA VAL A 319 -1.00 -11.13 19.41
C VAL A 319 -0.82 -12.49 18.76
N PHE A 320 0.42 -12.95 18.64
CA PHE A 320 0.78 -14.19 17.96
C PHE A 320 1.18 -15.28 18.96
N ALA A 321 0.78 -16.52 18.69
CA ALA A 321 1.34 -17.71 19.33
C ALA A 321 1.46 -18.86 18.32
N PRO A 322 2.51 -19.71 18.41
CA PRO A 322 2.61 -20.92 17.60
C PRO A 322 1.51 -21.92 17.97
N ARG A 323 1.16 -22.80 17.02
CA ARG A 323 0.21 -23.90 17.23
C ARG A 323 0.91 -25.25 17.15
#